data_AF-S5FFX0-F1
#
_entry.id   AF-S5FFX0-F1
#
_cell.length_a   1.000
_cell.length_b   1.000
_cell.length_c   1.000
_cell.angle_alpha   90.00
_cell.angle_beta   90.00
_cell.angle_gamma   90.00
#
_symmetry.space_group_name_H-M   'P 1'
#
loop_
_entity.id
_entity.type
_entity.pdbx_description
1 polymer ?
#
loop_
_entity_poly.entity_id
_entity_poly.type
_entity_poly.pdbx_seq_one_letter_code
_entity_poly.pdbx_strand_id
1 'polypeptide(L)'
;MREILHIQGGQCGNQIGAKFWEVICDEHGIDHTGKYSGDSDLQLERINVYYNEASGGRYVPRAVLMDLEPGTMDSVRSGPYGQIFRPDNFVFGQSGAGNNWAKGHYTEGAELIDSVLDVVRKEAENCDCLQGFQVCHSLGGGTGS
;
A
#
# COMPACT_ATOMS: atom_id res chain seq x y z
N MET A 1 -8.23 -8.68 -16.57
CA MET A 1 -9.08 -8.67 -15.36
C MET A 1 -9.33 -7.22 -14.98
N ARG A 2 -9.67 -6.87 -13.74
CA ARG A 2 -9.95 -5.47 -13.34
C ARG A 2 -9.19 -5.16 -12.06
N GLU A 3 -7.93 -4.78 -12.18
CA GLU A 3 -7.02 -4.58 -11.04
C GLU A 3 -7.01 -3.14 -10.54
N ILE A 4 -6.83 -2.97 -9.22
CA ILE A 4 -6.73 -1.66 -8.56
C ILE A 4 -5.42 -1.61 -7.78
N LEU A 5 -4.66 -0.54 -7.95
CA LEU A 5 -3.47 -0.27 -7.14
C LEU A 5 -3.83 0.65 -5.97
N HIS A 6 -3.59 0.19 -4.74
CA HIS A 6 -3.81 0.99 -3.54
C HIS A 6 -2.56 1.81 -3.19
N ILE A 7 -2.70 3.11 -2.96
CA ILE A 7 -1.61 4.01 -2.61
C ILE A 7 -1.95 4.65 -1.26
N GLN A 8 -1.04 4.55 -0.29
CA GLN A 8 -1.21 5.06 1.07
C GLN A 8 -0.17 6.15 1.33
N GLY A 9 -0.63 7.35 1.67
CA GLY A 9 0.23 8.53 1.85
C GLY A 9 0.17 9.11 3.26
N GLY A 10 1.34 9.24 3.88
CA GLY A 10 1.52 9.85 5.20
C GLY A 10 0.95 9.02 6.35
N GLN A 11 1.13 9.51 7.57
CA GLN A 11 0.77 8.78 8.79
C GLN A 11 -0.69 8.30 8.80
N CYS A 12 -1.65 9.18 8.51
CA CYS A 12 -3.07 8.84 8.52
C CYS A 12 -3.42 7.82 7.42
N GLY A 13 -2.93 8.04 6.19
CA GLY A 13 -3.19 7.14 5.07
C GLY A 13 -2.67 5.74 5.30
N ASN A 14 -1.46 5.62 5.87
CA ASN A 14 -0.86 4.32 6.20
C ASN A 14 -1.57 3.60 7.35
N GLN A 15 -2.05 4.32 8.38
CA GLN A 15 -2.81 3.69 9.48
C GLN A 15 -4.18 3.18 9.01
N ILE A 16 -4.91 3.99 8.24
CA ILE A 16 -6.20 3.59 7.69
C ILE A 16 -6.00 2.45 6.70
N GLY A 17 -4.99 2.55 5.83
CA GLY A 17 -4.70 1.51 4.85
C GLY A 17 -4.24 0.20 5.48
N ALA A 18 -3.47 0.23 6.58
CA ALA A 18 -3.15 -0.98 7.34
C ALA A 18 -4.42 -1.68 7.88
N LYS A 19 -5.38 -0.91 8.41
CA LYS A 19 -6.67 -1.46 8.86
C LYS A 19 -7.57 -1.92 7.71
N PHE A 20 -7.55 -1.23 6.58
CA PHE A 20 -8.22 -1.69 5.37
C PHE A 20 -7.69 -3.07 4.96
N TRP A 21 -6.37 -3.23 4.85
CA TRP A 21 -5.73 -4.50 4.48
C TRP A 21 -5.98 -5.62 5.48
N GLU A 22 -6.03 -5.33 6.78
CA GLU A 22 -6.43 -6.29 7.81
C GLU A 22 -7.84 -6.84 7.55
N VAL A 23 -8.81 -5.96 7.33
CA VAL A 23 -10.20 -6.36 7.09
C VAL A 23 -10.36 -7.13 5.80
N ILE A 24 -9.74 -6.69 4.70
CA ILE A 24 -9.89 -7.40 3.42
C ILE A 24 -9.14 -8.72 3.39
N CYS A 25 -8.02 -8.86 4.11
CA CYS A 25 -7.38 -10.15 4.31
C CYS A 25 -8.31 -11.12 5.03
N ASP A 26 -8.95 -10.67 6.12
CA ASP A 26 -9.91 -11.49 6.86
C ASP A 26 -11.12 -11.89 5.98
N GLU A 27 -11.67 -10.96 5.20
CA GLU A 27 -12.78 -11.22 4.27
C GLU A 27 -12.41 -12.23 3.17
N HIS A 28 -11.20 -12.15 2.64
CA HIS A 28 -10.68 -13.06 1.61
C HIS A 28 -10.03 -14.34 2.19
N GLY A 29 -10.01 -14.52 3.51
CA GLY A 29 -9.42 -15.69 4.15
C GLY A 29 -7.90 -15.79 3.94
N ILE A 30 -7.20 -14.66 3.85
CA ILE A 30 -5.75 -14.58 3.69
C ILE A 30 -5.09 -14.40 5.05
N ASP A 31 -4.21 -15.33 5.41
CA ASP A 31 -3.47 -15.28 6.67
C ASP A 31 -2.34 -14.24 6.66
N HIS A 32 -1.71 -14.04 7.83
CA HIS A 32 -0.59 -13.12 8.03
C HIS A 32 0.67 -13.44 7.19
N THR A 33 0.74 -14.65 6.61
CA THR A 33 1.82 -15.05 5.69
C THR A 33 1.47 -14.78 4.23
N GLY A 34 0.21 -14.44 3.94
CA GLY A 34 -0.33 -14.25 2.60
C GLY A 34 -0.88 -15.53 1.99
N LYS A 35 -1.09 -16.60 2.76
CA LYS A 35 -1.68 -17.85 2.25
C LYS A 35 -3.17 -17.86 2.45
N TYR A 36 -3.88 -18.50 1.51
CA TYR A 36 -5.31 -18.72 1.63
C TYR A 36 -5.61 -19.84 2.64
N SER A 37 -6.47 -19.54 3.60
CA SER A 37 -7.02 -20.45 4.61
C SER A 37 -8.54 -20.32 4.75
N GLY A 38 -9.20 -19.77 3.72
CA GLY A 38 -10.65 -19.62 3.68
C GLY A 38 -11.40 -20.92 3.35
N ASP A 39 -12.73 -20.84 3.41
CA ASP A 39 -13.63 -21.98 3.25
C ASP A 39 -14.63 -21.82 2.07
N SER A 40 -14.55 -20.71 1.33
CA SER A 40 -15.49 -20.39 0.26
C SER A 40 -14.79 -20.01 -1.04
N ASP A 41 -15.14 -20.69 -2.15
CA ASP A 41 -14.62 -20.39 -3.49
C ASP A 41 -14.88 -18.93 -3.92
N LEU A 42 -15.93 -18.30 -3.37
CA LEU A 42 -16.26 -16.89 -3.63
C LEU A 42 -15.17 -15.92 -3.13
N GLN A 43 -14.41 -16.30 -2.10
CA GLN A 43 -13.30 -15.49 -1.59
C GLN A 43 -12.15 -15.39 -2.60
N LEU A 44 -11.99 -16.39 -3.46
CA LEU A 44 -10.94 -16.43 -4.48
C LEU A 44 -11.40 -15.89 -5.85
N GLU A 45 -12.71 -15.84 -6.13
CA GLU A 45 -13.25 -15.50 -7.45
C GLU A 45 -12.72 -14.16 -8.01
N ARG A 46 -12.50 -13.16 -7.13
CA ARG A 46 -12.04 -11.81 -7.50
C ARG A 46 -10.86 -11.30 -6.68
N ILE A 47 -10.11 -12.21 -6.07
CA ILE A 47 -8.98 -11.85 -5.20
C ILE A 47 -7.90 -11.06 -5.96
N ASN A 48 -7.76 -11.31 -7.25
CA ASN A 48 -6.80 -10.68 -8.15
C ASN A 48 -6.98 -9.15 -8.31
N VAL A 49 -8.14 -8.60 -7.92
CA VAL A 49 -8.43 -7.16 -7.97
C VAL A 49 -7.45 -6.39 -7.08
N TYR A 50 -7.26 -6.86 -5.84
CA TYR A 50 -6.41 -6.23 -4.82
C TYR A 50 -5.12 -7.00 -4.56
N TYR A 51 -5.05 -8.29 -4.91
CA TYR A 51 -3.86 -9.11 -4.66
C TYR A 51 -3.17 -9.53 -5.96
N ASN A 52 -1.87 -9.74 -5.85
CA ASN A 52 -1.06 -10.43 -6.83
C ASN A 52 -0.73 -11.83 -6.28
N GLU A 53 -0.95 -12.87 -7.09
CA GLU A 53 -0.59 -14.23 -6.73
C GLU A 53 0.90 -14.48 -7.05
N ALA A 54 1.73 -14.47 -6.01
CA ALA A 54 3.14 -14.80 -6.09
C ALA A 54 3.37 -16.32 -6.04
N SER A 55 4.59 -16.73 -6.36
CA SER A 55 5.00 -18.13 -6.30
C SER A 55 4.73 -18.76 -4.92
N GLY A 56 4.29 -20.01 -4.92
CA GLY A 56 3.98 -20.75 -3.69
C GLY A 56 2.59 -20.47 -3.11
N GLY A 57 1.66 -19.94 -3.91
CA GLY A 57 0.26 -19.70 -3.50
C GLY A 57 0.14 -18.56 -2.48
N ARG A 58 1.02 -17.57 -2.59
CA ARG A 58 1.07 -16.42 -1.68
C ARG A 58 0.42 -15.21 -2.35
N TYR A 59 -0.61 -14.66 -1.74
CA TYR A 59 -1.28 -13.44 -2.14
C TYR A 59 -0.60 -12.23 -1.52
N VAL A 60 -0.11 -11.33 -2.37
CA VAL A 60 0.60 -10.11 -2.00
C VAL A 60 -0.27 -8.91 -2.34
N PRO A 61 -0.53 -7.97 -1.40
CA PRO A 61 -1.28 -6.75 -1.68
C PRO A 61 -0.68 -5.92 -2.83
N ARG A 62 -1.53 -5.47 -3.75
CA ARG A 62 -1.20 -4.42 -4.72
C ARG A 62 -1.27 -3.07 -4.01
N ALA A 63 -0.26 -2.80 -3.20
CA ALA A 63 -0.17 -1.60 -2.38
C ALA A 63 1.19 -0.92 -2.53
N VAL A 64 1.18 0.42 -2.55
CA VAL A 64 2.35 1.28 -2.39
C VAL A 64 2.16 2.12 -1.14
N LEU A 65 3.16 2.13 -0.27
CA LEU A 65 3.13 2.87 0.99
C LEU A 65 4.21 3.95 0.91
N MET A 66 3.77 5.20 1.08
CA MET A 66 4.67 6.34 1.07
C MET A 66 4.53 7.20 2.32
N ASP A 67 5.65 7.67 2.84
CA ASP A 67 5.72 8.67 3.89
C ASP A 67 7.05 9.42 3.83
N LEU A 68 7.09 10.67 4.26
CA LEU A 68 8.32 11.44 4.33
C LEU A 68 9.14 11.06 5.58
N GLU A 69 8.49 10.42 6.56
CA GLU A 69 9.11 9.94 7.80
C GLU A 69 9.19 8.40 7.85
N PRO A 70 10.31 7.82 8.35
CA PRO A 70 10.47 6.37 8.43
C PRO A 70 9.57 5.71 9.50
N GLY A 71 9.20 6.44 10.56
CA GLY A 71 8.54 5.87 11.74
C GLY A 71 7.17 5.23 11.46
N THR A 72 6.44 5.74 10.47
CA THR A 72 5.17 5.14 10.04
C THR A 72 5.39 3.75 9.43
N MET A 73 6.47 3.56 8.68
CA MET A 73 6.76 2.28 8.01
C MET A 73 7.10 1.18 9.00
N ASP A 74 7.87 1.49 10.05
CA ASP A 74 8.16 0.55 11.13
C ASP A 74 6.88 0.11 11.86
N SER A 75 5.94 1.04 12.03
CA SER A 75 4.63 0.76 12.62
C SER A 75 3.79 -0.18 11.76
N VAL A 76 3.80 -0.01 10.43
CA VAL A 76 3.08 -0.91 9.52
C VAL A 76 3.75 -2.29 9.45
N ARG A 77 5.08 -2.36 9.35
CA ARG A 77 5.83 -3.63 9.27
C ARG A 77 5.71 -4.48 10.55
N SER A 78 5.61 -3.83 11.70
CA SER A 78 5.39 -4.49 13.00
C SER A 78 3.92 -4.87 13.24
N GLY A 79 3.00 -4.41 12.39
CA GLY A 79 1.60 -4.80 12.41
C GLY A 79 1.37 -6.27 12.05
N PRO A 80 0.17 -6.82 12.34
CA PRO A 80 -0.14 -8.24 12.14
C PRO A 80 0.05 -8.67 10.68
N TYR A 81 -0.38 -7.82 9.74
CA TYR A 81 -0.24 -8.01 8.30
C TYR A 81 0.96 -7.25 7.70
N GLY A 82 1.92 -6.82 8.52
CA GLY A 82 3.07 -6.06 8.00
C GLY A 82 3.94 -6.86 7.02
N GLN A 83 3.95 -8.19 7.16
CA GLN A 83 4.83 -9.09 6.40
C GLN A 83 4.26 -9.50 5.02
N ILE A 84 2.97 -9.27 4.75
CA ILE A 84 2.37 -9.60 3.45
C ILE A 84 2.73 -8.59 2.36
N PHE A 85 3.07 -7.36 2.75
CA PHE A 85 3.45 -6.31 1.81
C PHE A 85 4.83 -6.60 1.21
N ARG A 86 4.99 -6.24 -0.07
CA ARG A 86 6.29 -6.31 -0.75
C ARG A 86 7.24 -5.27 -0.15
N PRO A 87 8.44 -5.64 0.33
CA PRO A 87 9.39 -4.69 0.92
C PRO A 87 9.77 -3.53 -0.02
N ASP A 88 9.82 -3.79 -1.32
CA ASP A 88 10.15 -2.80 -2.36
C ASP A 88 9.06 -1.73 -2.55
N ASN A 89 7.85 -1.96 -2.00
CA ASN A 89 6.73 -1.04 -2.16
C ASN A 89 6.63 -0.01 -1.02
N PHE A 90 7.57 -0.05 -0.09
CA PHE A 90 7.71 0.94 0.98
C PHE A 90 8.70 2.01 0.53
N VAL A 91 8.18 3.21 0.24
CA VAL A 91 8.98 4.35 -0.19
C VAL A 91 8.94 5.40 0.90
N PHE A 92 10.08 5.74 1.48
CA PHE A 92 10.10 6.71 2.58
C PHE A 92 11.30 7.65 2.55
N GLY A 93 11.05 8.88 3.03
CA GLY A 93 12.06 9.91 3.21
C GLY A 93 12.81 9.79 4.54
N GLN A 94 13.69 10.74 4.78
CA GLN A 94 14.44 10.90 6.05
C GLN A 94 14.03 12.18 6.81
N SER A 95 13.04 12.90 6.32
CA SER A 95 12.69 14.27 6.72
C SER A 95 11.17 14.44 6.68
N GLY A 96 10.56 15.04 7.68
CA GLY A 96 9.10 15.21 7.75
C GLY A 96 8.61 16.51 7.13
N ALA A 97 7.39 16.49 6.56
CA ALA A 97 6.72 17.72 6.13
C ALA A 97 6.29 18.62 7.30
N GLY A 98 6.13 18.06 8.51
CA GLY A 98 5.81 18.84 9.72
C GLY A 98 4.53 19.66 9.63
N ASN A 99 3.45 19.07 9.12
CA ASN A 99 2.15 19.72 8.85
C ASN A 99 2.24 20.95 7.92
N ASN A 100 3.26 21.02 7.07
CA ASN A 100 3.39 22.04 6.05
C ASN A 100 3.17 21.44 4.66
N TRP A 101 2.02 21.76 4.05
CA TRP A 101 1.68 21.33 2.69
C TRP A 101 2.72 21.75 1.66
N ALA A 102 3.26 22.97 1.74
CA ALA A 102 4.26 23.43 0.78
C ALA A 102 5.54 22.60 0.85
N LYS A 103 5.90 22.10 2.05
CA LYS A 103 7.04 21.20 2.19
C LYS A 103 6.80 19.87 1.49
N GLY A 104 5.65 19.26 1.76
CA GLY A 104 5.23 18.00 1.13
C GLY A 104 5.08 18.13 -0.38
N HIS A 105 4.55 19.24 -0.88
CA HIS A 105 4.24 19.40 -2.29
C HIS A 105 5.42 19.88 -3.16
N TYR A 106 6.22 20.83 -2.66
CA TYR A 106 7.22 21.52 -3.50
C TYR A 106 8.69 21.23 -3.16
N THR A 107 8.99 20.65 -1.99
CA THR A 107 10.38 20.44 -1.53
C THR A 107 10.64 18.98 -1.21
N GLU A 108 10.52 18.56 0.04
CA GLU A 108 10.79 17.20 0.51
C GLU A 108 10.03 16.13 -0.28
N GLY A 109 8.73 16.33 -0.54
CA GLY A 109 7.96 15.36 -1.32
C GLY A 109 8.24 15.39 -2.82
N ALA A 110 8.73 16.52 -3.36
CA ALA A 110 9.20 16.58 -4.74
C ALA A 110 10.49 15.76 -4.94
N GLU A 111 11.30 15.60 -3.91
CA GLU A 111 12.47 14.71 -3.95
C GLU A 111 12.09 13.22 -3.85
N LEU A 112 11.00 12.90 -3.12
CA LEU A 112 10.56 11.51 -2.93
C LEU A 112 9.69 10.99 -4.09
N ILE A 113 8.94 11.87 -4.77
CA ILE A 113 7.86 11.47 -5.69
C ILE A 113 8.34 10.61 -6.86
N ASP A 114 9.53 10.85 -7.40
CA ASP A 114 10.07 10.06 -8.52
C ASP A 114 10.26 8.59 -8.13
N SER A 115 10.71 8.34 -6.90
CA SER A 115 10.85 6.98 -6.36
C SER A 115 9.49 6.30 -6.20
N VAL A 116 8.48 7.05 -5.75
CA VAL A 116 7.10 6.55 -5.63
C VAL A 116 6.54 6.21 -7.00
N LEU A 117 6.73 7.10 -7.99
CA LEU A 117 6.24 6.91 -9.35
C LEU A 117 6.86 5.70 -10.04
N ASP A 118 8.15 5.42 -9.79
CA ASP A 118 8.82 4.23 -10.32
C ASP A 118 8.25 2.93 -9.72
N VAL A 119 7.93 2.91 -8.43
CA VAL A 119 7.27 1.76 -7.78
C VAL A 119 5.84 1.60 -8.30
N VAL A 120 5.08 2.69 -8.38
CA VAL A 120 3.72 2.68 -8.94
C VAL A 120 3.72 2.18 -10.38
N ARG A 121 4.69 2.60 -11.21
CA ARG A 121 4.85 2.12 -12.59
C ARG A 121 5.08 0.61 -12.62
N LYS A 122 6.01 0.09 -11.81
CA LYS A 122 6.29 -1.35 -11.73
C LYS A 122 5.05 -2.16 -11.34
N GLU A 123 4.28 -1.69 -10.36
CA GLU A 123 3.02 -2.36 -9.95
C GLU A 123 1.94 -2.27 -11.02
N ALA A 124 1.84 -1.14 -11.72
CA ALA A 124 0.91 -0.97 -12.84
C ALA A 124 1.25 -1.90 -14.02
N GLU A 125 2.54 -2.07 -14.34
CA GLU A 125 3.01 -3.00 -15.38
C GLU A 125 2.79 -4.48 -15.01
N ASN A 126 2.70 -4.80 -13.71
CA ASN A 126 2.34 -6.12 -13.19
C ASN A 126 0.82 -6.39 -13.20
N CYS A 127 0.01 -5.52 -13.80
CA CYS A 127 -1.43 -5.71 -13.97
C CYS A 127 -1.75 -6.06 -15.43
N ASP A 128 -2.69 -6.99 -15.65
CA ASP A 128 -3.17 -7.32 -16.99
C ASP A 128 -4.02 -6.18 -17.56
N CYS A 129 -4.88 -5.58 -16.71
CA CYS A 129 -5.72 -4.45 -17.09
C CYS A 129 -6.02 -3.58 -15.86
N LEU A 130 -5.10 -2.65 -15.59
CA LEU A 130 -5.25 -1.67 -14.50
C LEU A 130 -6.50 -0.79 -14.73
N GLN A 131 -7.39 -0.75 -13.74
CA GLN A 131 -8.57 0.10 -13.76
C GLN A 131 -8.31 1.51 -13.25
N GLY A 132 -7.42 1.63 -12.26
CA GLY A 132 -7.14 2.90 -11.61
C GLY A 132 -6.45 2.72 -10.26
N PHE A 133 -6.44 3.82 -9.50
CA PHE A 133 -5.74 3.94 -8.24
C PHE A 133 -6.74 4.27 -7.14
N GLN A 134 -6.61 3.61 -5.99
CA GLN A 134 -7.29 3.99 -4.76
C GLN A 134 -6.25 4.69 -3.87
N VAL A 135 -6.47 5.95 -3.53
CA VAL A 135 -5.52 6.73 -2.72
C VAL A 135 -6.10 6.99 -1.34
N CYS A 136 -5.35 6.63 -0.30
CA CYS A 136 -5.70 6.90 1.10
C CYS A 136 -4.70 7.89 1.70
N HIS A 137 -5.21 9.05 2.12
CA HIS A 137 -4.40 10.15 2.65
C HIS A 137 -5.22 11.08 3.54
N SER A 138 -4.56 11.96 4.30
CA SER A 138 -5.20 13.03 5.06
C SER A 138 -4.98 14.38 4.41
N LEU A 139 -6.00 15.25 4.41
CA LEU A 139 -5.87 16.64 3.94
C LEU A 139 -5.29 17.60 4.99
N GLY A 140 -5.32 17.23 6.29
CA GLY A 140 -4.85 18.09 7.38
C GLY A 140 -3.36 17.97 7.70
N GLY A 141 -2.65 17.03 7.07
CA GLY A 141 -1.22 16.81 7.27
C GLY A 141 -0.35 17.69 6.36
N GLY A 142 0.94 17.37 6.26
CA GLY A 142 1.82 17.94 5.23
C GLY A 142 2.22 16.91 4.16
N THR A 143 2.49 15.66 4.56
CA THR A 143 2.86 14.58 3.64
C THR A 143 1.66 14.02 2.88
N GLY A 144 0.54 13.81 3.59
CA GLY A 144 -0.65 13.22 3.00
C GLY A 144 -1.43 14.19 2.11
N SER A 145 -1.42 15.47 2.44
CA SER A 145 -2.21 16.55 1.81
C SER A 145 -1.65 16.97 0.47
#